data_AF-A0A9D1Q5T3-F1
#
_entry.id   AF-A0A9D1Q5T3-F1
#
_cell.length_a   1.000
_cell.length_b   1.000
_cell.length_c   1.000
_cell.angle_alpha   90.00
_cell.angle_beta   90.00
_cell.angle_gamma   90.00
#
_symmetry.space_group_name_H-M   'P 1'
#
loop_
_entity.id
_entity.type
_entity.pdbx_description
1 polymer ?
#
loop_
_entity_poly.entity_id
_entity_poly.type
_entity_poly.pdbx_seq_one_letter_code
_entity_poly.pdbx_strand_id
1 'polypeptide(L)' 'QGQFKPLAGSNPYSGTIDALKTVPEWRVELVVADDLIMDAVHAMKSAHPYEVPAYDVIKLADF' A
#
# COMPACT_ATOMS: atom_id res chain seq x y z
N GLN A 1 -0.96 4.10 -12.75
CA GLN A 1 -0.59 2.69 -13.04
C GLN A 1 0.50 2.34 -12.07
N GLY A 2 0.32 1.24 -11.32
CA GLY A 2 1.33 0.72 -10.41
C GLY A 2 2.12 -0.41 -11.05
N GLN A 3 3.26 -0.72 -10.45
CA GLN A 3 4.08 -1.85 -10.85
C GLN A 3 4.61 -2.59 -9.62
N PHE A 4 4.61 -3.91 -9.69
CA PHE A 4 5.25 -4.74 -8.66
C PHE A 4 5.87 -5.98 -9.29
N LYS A 5 6.89 -6.52 -8.62
CA LYS A 5 7.59 -7.74 -9.02
C LYS A 5 7.61 -8.69 -7.82
N PRO A 6 6.75 -9.72 -7.79
CA PRO A 6 6.82 -10.74 -6.75
C PRO A 6 8.19 -11.42 -6.77
N LEU A 7 8.79 -11.61 -5.59
CA LEU A 7 10.09 -12.28 -5.46
C LEU A 7 9.90 -13.75 -5.10
N ALA A 8 10.96 -14.55 -5.25
CA ALA A 8 10.94 -15.94 -4.81
C ALA A 8 10.50 -16.04 -3.33
N GLY A 9 9.52 -16.89 -3.04
CA GLY A 9 8.93 -17.06 -1.70
C GLY A 9 7.75 -16.13 -1.39
N SER A 10 7.40 -15.20 -2.28
CA SER A 10 6.17 -14.40 -2.14
C SER A 10 4.92 -15.23 -2.49
N ASN A 11 3.78 -14.92 -1.85
CA ASN A 11 2.46 -15.42 -2.23
C ASN A 11 1.61 -14.29 -2.83
N PRO A 12 1.91 -13.83 -4.05
CA PRO A 12 1.26 -12.65 -4.60
C PRO A 12 -0.22 -12.91 -4.91
N TYR A 13 -1.08 -11.95 -4.59
CA TYR A 13 -2.50 -11.98 -5.00
C TYR A 13 -2.65 -12.03 -6.54
N SER A 14 -1.71 -11.45 -7.28
CA SER A 14 -1.69 -11.46 -8.75
C SER A 14 -0.26 -11.38 -9.29
N GLY A 15 0.00 -11.92 -10.49
CA GLY A 15 1.30 -11.82 -11.16
C GLY A 15 2.18 -13.06 -11.03
N THR A 16 3.32 -13.03 -11.71
CA THR A 16 4.25 -14.18 -11.81
C THR A 16 5.52 -13.86 -11.05
N ILE A 17 6.05 -14.85 -10.34
CA ILE A 17 7.34 -14.75 -9.65
C ILE A 17 8.42 -14.27 -10.62
N ASP A 18 9.22 -13.32 -10.16
CA ASP A 18 10.31 -12.67 -10.89
C ASP A 18 9.94 -11.90 -12.17
N ALA A 19 8.65 -11.73 -12.47
CA ALA A 19 8.19 -10.92 -13.58
C ALA A 19 7.64 -9.58 -13.09
N LEU A 20 8.04 -8.48 -13.74
CA LEU A 20 7.45 -7.17 -13.51
C LEU A 20 6.03 -7.16 -14.07
N LYS A 21 5.06 -6.78 -13.24
CA LYS A 21 3.66 -6.66 -13.62
C LYS A 21 3.18 -5.22 -13.45
N THR A 22 2.55 -4.69 -14.49
CA THR A 22 1.89 -3.38 -14.46
C THR A 22 0.39 -3.58 -14.32
N VAL A 23 -0.24 -2.84 -13.41
CA VAL A 23 -1.69 -2.88 -13.22
C VAL A 23 -2.27 -1.47 -13.11
N PRO A 24 -3.54 -1.26 -13.53
CA PRO A 24 -4.28 -0.07 -13.15
C PRO A 24 -4.41 -0.03 -11.62
N GLU A 25 -4.04 1.10 -11.01
CA GLU A 25 -4.16 1.31 -9.56
C GLU A 25 -4.76 2.67 -9.28
N TRP A 26 -5.43 2.76 -8.14
CA TRP A 26 -5.95 3.99 -7.57
C TRP A 26 -4.97 4.51 -6.52
N ARG A 27 -4.63 5.80 -6.58
CA ARG A 27 -3.95 6.48 -5.49
C ARG A 27 -5.02 7.10 -4.58
N VAL A 28 -5.07 6.66 -3.33
CA VAL A 28 -5.98 7.19 -2.32
C VAL A 28 -5.18 8.02 -1.34
N GLU A 29 -5.60 9.26 -1.09
CA GLU A 29 -4.94 10.20 -0.19
C GLU A 29 -5.94 10.67 0.88
N LEU A 30 -5.46 10.77 2.12
CA LEU A 30 -6.27 11.03 3.30
C LEU A 30 -5.51 12.01 4.20
N VAL A 31 -6.22 12.99 4.77
CA VAL A 31 -5.72 13.76 5.92
C VAL A 31 -6.29 13.12 7.17
N VAL A 32 -5.43 12.77 8.12
CA VAL A 32 -5.78 12.05 9.34
C VAL A 32 -5.21 12.83 10.52
N ALA A 33 -5.97 12.92 11.61
CA ALA A 33 -5.46 13.51 12.85
C ALA A 33 -4.29 12.68 13.41
N ASP A 34 -3.29 13.33 14.02
CA ASP A 34 -2.05 12.69 14.47
C ASP A 34 -2.28 11.48 15.39
N ASP A 35 -3.30 11.55 16.25
CA ASP A 35 -3.67 10.50 17.19
C ASP A 35 -4.33 9.27 16.53
N LEU A 36 -4.86 9.42 15.32
CA LEU A 36 -5.55 8.36 14.57
C LEU A 36 -4.70 7.69 13.49
N ILE A 37 -3.46 8.15 13.28
CA ILE A 37 -2.59 7.63 12.20
C ILE A 37 -2.38 6.12 12.33
N MET A 38 -2.09 5.62 13.54
CA MET A 38 -1.83 4.19 13.74
C MET A 38 -3.05 3.33 13.47
N ASP A 39 -4.22 3.76 13.93
CA ASP A 39 -5.49 3.07 13.71
C ASP A 39 -5.87 3.06 12.23
N ALA A 40 -5.68 4.20 11.54
CA ALA A 40 -5.90 4.29 10.10
C ALA A 40 -4.98 3.35 9.30
N VAL A 41 -3.69 3.27 9.66
CA VAL A 41 -2.73 2.36 9.01
C VAL A 41 -3.11 0.91 9.27
N HIS A 42 -3.51 0.55 10.49
CA HIS A 42 -3.95 -0.82 10.80
C HIS A 42 -5.21 -1.19 10.02
N ALA A 43 -6.22 -0.32 10.00
CA ALA A 43 -7.45 -0.55 9.27
C ALA A 43 -7.18 -0.72 7.76
N MET A 44 -6.32 0.12 7.18
CA MET A 44 -5.93 0.02 5.78
C MET A 44 -5.21 -1.31 5.50
N LYS A 45 -4.24 -1.72 6.34
CA LYS A 45 -3.56 -3.02 6.18
C LYS A 45 -4.52 -4.21 6.27
N SER A 46 -5.49 -4.17 7.19
CA SER A 46 -6.48 -5.24 7.34
C SER A 46 -7.49 -5.31 6.20
N ALA A 47 -7.82 -4.18 5.58
CA ALA A 47 -8.75 -4.11 4.46
C ALA A 47 -8.08 -4.35 3.09
N HIS A 48 -6.76 -4.16 2.98
CA HIS A 48 -6.06 -4.25 1.71
C HIS A 48 -5.89 -5.71 1.26
N PRO A 49 -6.17 -6.04 -0.01
CA PRO A 49 -6.07 -7.43 -0.52
C PRO A 49 -4.64 -7.95 -0.67
N TYR A 50 -3.63 -7.09 -0.53
CA TYR A 50 -2.22 -7.46 -0.72
C TYR A 50 -1.56 -7.69 0.64
N GLU A 51 -0.70 -8.70 0.69
CA GLU A 51 0.10 -9.04 1.88
C GLU A 51 0.99 -7.86 2.33
N VAL A 52 1.56 -7.13 1.38
CA VAL A 52 2.36 -5.92 1.64
C VAL A 52 1.76 -4.75 0.83
N PRO A 53 0.84 -3.97 1.41
CA PRO A 53 0.32 -2.77 0.76
C PRO A 53 1.41 -1.69 0.67
N ALA A 54 1.45 -1.00 -0.46
CA ALA A 54 2.27 0.20 -0.61
C ALA A 54 1.51 1.40 -0.03
N TYR A 55 2.11 2.09 0.94
CA TYR A 55 1.56 3.31 1.54
C TYR A 55 2.68 4.18 2.10
N ASP A 56 2.40 5.48 2.21
CA ASP A 56 3.27 6.46 2.85
C ASP A 56 2.48 7.21 3.94
N VAL A 57 3.18 7.59 5.01
CA VAL A 57 2.66 8.50 6.03
C VAL A 57 3.52 9.76 5.99
N ILE A 58 2.93 10.86 5.55
CA ILE A 58 3.63 12.13 5.37
C ILE A 58 3.09 13.12 6.40
N LYS A 59 3.97 13.62 7.27
CA LYS A 59 3.59 14.67 8.23
C LYS A 59 3.45 16.01 7.50
N LEU A 60 2.28 16.64 7.64
CA LEU A 60 2.05 17.99 7.17
C LEU A 60 2.56 19.00 8.21
N ALA A 61 3.04 20.15 7.74
CA ALA A 61 3.55 21.20 8.61
C ALA A 61 2.50 22.31 8.78
N ASP A 62 2.45 22.90 9.98
CA ASP A 62 1.40 23.85 10.40
C ASP A 62 1.77 25.34 10.17
N PHE A 63 2.64 25.64 9.21
CA PHE A 63 3.20 26.99 9.03
C PHE A 63 2.30 27.96 8.27
#